data_AF-A0A5E3X0H6-F1
#
_entry.id   AF-A0A5E3X0H6-F1
#
_cell.length_a   1.000
_cell.length_b   1.000
_cell.length_c   1.000
_cell.angle_alpha   90.00
_cell.angle_beta   90.00
_cell.angle_gamma   90.00
#
_symmetry.space_group_name_H-M   'P 1'
#
loop_
_entity.id
_entity.type
_entity.pdbx_description
1 polymer ?
#
loop_
_entity_poly.entity_id
_entity_poly.type
_entity_poly.pdbx_seq_one_letter_code
_entity_poly.pdbx_strand_id
1 'polypeptide(L)'
;MPKSYASIDSVDGDSDVLDYDDDDYALAQKEWEESLSQLTQVFSVVLLPYFGKWLGRRYAYAAYARYLQLGFGKAFFGIRG
;
A
#
# COMPACT_ATOMS: atom_id res chain seq x y z
N MET A 1 -37.46 35.99 -9.70
CA MET A 1 -36.00 35.87 -9.93
C MET A 1 -35.39 37.24 -9.71
N PRO A 2 -34.28 37.36 -8.97
CA PRO A 2 -32.98 36.97 -9.52
C PRO A 2 -32.25 35.89 -8.71
N LYS A 3 -31.38 35.16 -9.42
CA LYS A 3 -30.36 34.26 -8.90
C LYS A 3 -29.11 35.08 -8.59
N SER A 4 -28.46 34.83 -7.46
CA SER A 4 -27.10 35.32 -7.20
C SER A 4 -26.25 34.18 -6.65
N TYR A 5 -25.69 33.42 -7.59
CA TYR A 5 -24.46 32.63 -7.47
C TYR A 5 -23.26 33.59 -7.41
N ALA A 6 -23.19 34.38 -6.35
CA ALA A 6 -22.07 35.25 -6.03
C ALA A 6 -21.66 34.89 -4.60
N SER A 7 -20.53 34.29 -4.30
CA SER A 7 -19.31 34.11 -5.08
C SER A 7 -18.63 32.83 -4.58
N ILE A 8 -18.21 31.94 -5.49
CA ILE A 8 -17.23 30.89 -5.15
C ILE A 8 -15.79 31.43 -5.23
N ASP A 9 -15.65 32.74 -5.39
CA ASP A 9 -14.38 33.42 -5.61
C ASP A 9 -14.09 34.32 -4.41
N SER A 10 -13.65 33.68 -3.35
CA SER A 10 -12.90 34.32 -2.26
C SER A 10 -11.91 33.28 -1.76
N VAL A 11 -11.00 32.87 -2.66
CA VAL A 11 -9.71 32.29 -2.26
C VAL A 11 -8.79 33.42 -1.79
N ASP A 12 -9.32 34.30 -0.93
CA ASP A 12 -8.59 35.40 -0.33
C ASP A 12 -8.19 34.95 1.07
N GLY A 13 -7.03 34.31 1.13
CA GLY A 13 -5.99 34.72 2.08
C GLY A 13 -6.26 34.59 3.57
N ASP A 14 -7.28 33.86 4.03
CA ASP A 14 -7.16 33.28 5.36
C ASP A 14 -6.30 32.04 5.22
N SER A 15 -4.99 32.24 5.34
CA SER A 15 -4.24 31.30 6.15
C SER A 15 -4.96 31.25 7.49
N ASP A 16 -5.99 30.39 7.58
CA ASP A 16 -6.27 29.65 8.79
C ASP A 16 -4.91 29.02 9.14
N VAL A 17 -4.07 29.79 9.82
CA VAL A 17 -3.07 29.27 10.72
C VAL A 17 -3.95 28.57 11.71
N LEU A 18 -4.29 27.33 11.37
CA LEU A 18 -4.93 26.40 12.26
C LEU A 18 -3.89 26.29 13.38
N ASP A 19 -4.05 27.15 14.37
CA ASP A 19 -3.48 27.03 15.70
C ASP A 19 -4.20 25.82 16.30
N TYR A 20 -4.02 24.66 15.66
CA TYR A 20 -4.11 23.39 16.33
C TYR A 20 -3.08 23.53 17.42
N ASP A 21 -3.56 23.72 18.64
CA ASP A 21 -2.73 23.62 19.82
C ASP A 21 -1.87 22.36 19.62
N ASP A 22 -0.56 22.47 19.81
CA ASP A 22 0.38 21.35 19.55
C ASP A 22 -0.09 20.07 20.28
N ASP A 23 -0.79 20.27 21.39
CA ASP A 23 -1.50 19.30 22.20
C ASP A 23 -2.63 18.56 21.45
N ASP A 24 -3.47 19.26 20.69
CA ASP A 24 -4.56 18.68 19.89
C ASP A 24 -4.02 17.86 18.71
N TYR A 25 -2.94 18.34 18.07
CA TYR A 25 -2.26 17.59 17.02
C TYR A 25 -1.62 16.31 17.56
N ALA A 26 -0.98 16.39 18.73
CA ALA A 26 -0.41 15.23 19.42
C ALA A 26 -1.48 14.20 19.82
N LEU A 27 -2.66 14.66 20.28
CA LEU A 27 -3.79 13.79 20.60
C LEU A 27 -4.34 13.09 19.34
N ALA A 28 -4.57 13.84 18.26
CA ALA A 28 -5.06 13.29 16.99
C ALA A 28 -4.07 12.27 16.40
N GLN A 29 -2.77 12.53 16.50
CA GLN A 29 -1.72 11.62 16.05
C GLN A 29 -1.74 10.31 16.86
N LYS A 30 -1.93 10.40 18.18
CA LYS A 30 -2.03 9.22 19.04
C LYS A 30 -3.27 8.38 18.71
N GLU A 31 -4.43 9.00 18.53
CA GLU A 31 -5.66 8.31 18.13
C GLU A 31 -5.50 7.65 16.74
N TRP A 32 -4.81 8.32 15.82
CA TRP A 32 -4.51 7.77 14.50
C TRP A 32 -3.62 6.54 14.58
N GLU A 33 -2.56 6.55 15.39
CA GLU A 33 -1.69 5.39 15.60
C GLU A 33 -2.42 4.19 16.21
N GLU A 34 -3.31 4.44 17.18
CA GLU A 34 -4.16 3.40 17.77
C GLU A 34 -5.09 2.78 16.71
N SER A 35 -5.69 3.60 15.85
CA SER A 35 -6.54 3.14 14.74
C SER A 35 -5.75 2.34 13.68
N LEU A 36 -4.51 2.74 13.38
CA LEU A 36 -3.64 2.06 12.42
C LEU A 36 -3.17 0.69 12.90
N SER A 37 -2.86 0.57 14.19
CA SER A 37 -2.45 -0.71 14.77
C SER A 37 -3.54 -1.77 14.61
N GLN A 38 -4.80 -1.38 14.87
CA GLN A 38 -5.96 -2.25 14.68
C GLN A 38 -6.18 -2.62 13.21
N LEU A 39 -6.08 -1.65 12.31
CA LEU A 39 -6.16 -1.91 10.87
C LEU A 39 -5.08 -2.88 10.42
N THR A 40 -3.86 -2.75 10.92
CA THR A 40 -2.73 -3.62 10.56
C THR A 40 -2.97 -5.08 10.97
N GLN A 41 -3.63 -5.32 12.11
CA GLN A 41 -3.97 -6.67 12.56
C GLN A 41 -4.99 -7.33 11.63
N VAL A 42 -6.08 -6.62 11.29
CA VAL A 42 -7.10 -7.12 10.35
C VAL A 42 -6.53 -7.24 8.94
N PHE A 43 -5.74 -6.25 8.52
CA PHE A 43 -5.02 -6.24 7.27
C PHE A 43 -4.11 -7.44 7.18
N SER A 44 -3.33 -7.81 8.20
CA SER A 44 -2.47 -9.01 8.13
C SER A 44 -3.28 -10.29 7.94
N VAL A 45 -4.41 -10.43 8.64
CA VAL A 45 -5.29 -11.60 8.54
C VAL A 45 -5.98 -11.72 7.17
N VAL A 46 -6.27 -10.61 6.51
CA VAL A 46 -6.90 -10.60 5.18
C VAL A 46 -5.86 -10.58 4.06
N LEU A 47 -4.84 -9.75 4.18
CA LEU A 47 -3.78 -9.56 3.20
C LEU A 47 -2.95 -10.83 3.03
N LEU A 48 -2.50 -11.48 4.12
CA LEU A 48 -1.68 -12.69 4.02
C LEU A 48 -2.35 -13.81 3.21
N PRO A 49 -3.60 -14.22 3.46
CA PRO A 49 -4.23 -15.28 2.66
C PRO A 49 -4.53 -14.82 1.22
N TYR A 50 -4.92 -13.57 0.99
CA TYR A 50 -5.22 -13.07 -0.36
C TYR A 50 -3.95 -12.91 -1.20
N PHE A 51 -2.91 -12.27 -0.66
CA PHE A 51 -1.60 -12.18 -1.30
C PHE A 51 -0.95 -13.56 -1.42
N GLY A 52 -1.02 -14.41 -0.40
CA GLY A 52 -0.49 -15.77 -0.46
C GLY A 52 -1.10 -16.61 -1.59
N LYS A 53 -2.41 -16.48 -1.83
CA LYS A 53 -3.11 -17.17 -2.92
C LYS A 53 -2.78 -16.57 -4.30
N TRP A 54 -2.59 -15.25 -4.38
CA TRP A 54 -2.22 -14.56 -5.61
C TRP A 54 -0.75 -14.83 -5.99
N LEU A 55 0.17 -14.68 -5.03
CA LEU A 55 1.58 -15.01 -5.20
C LEU A 55 1.76 -16.52 -5.42
N GLY A 56 1.09 -17.37 -4.66
CA GLY A 56 1.24 -18.83 -4.81
C GLY A 56 0.94 -19.32 -6.23
N ARG A 57 -0.13 -18.82 -6.87
CA ARG A 57 -0.46 -19.22 -8.25
C ARG A 57 0.47 -18.63 -9.30
N ARG A 58 0.85 -17.36 -9.18
CA ARG A 58 1.72 -16.72 -10.19
C ARG A 58 3.20 -17.05 -10.01
N TYR A 59 3.67 -17.19 -8.78
CA TYR A 59 5.06 -17.49 -8.48
C TYR A 59 5.36 -18.98 -8.46
N ALA A 60 4.40 -19.90 -8.26
CA ALA A 60 4.69 -21.33 -8.41
C ALA A 60 5.19 -21.67 -9.81
N TYR A 61 4.54 -21.14 -10.86
CA TYR A 61 5.00 -21.34 -12.23
C TYR A 61 6.32 -20.63 -12.51
N ALA A 62 6.52 -19.40 -12.01
CA ALA A 62 7.77 -18.67 -12.20
C ALA A 62 8.95 -19.31 -11.43
N ALA A 63 8.72 -19.80 -10.21
CA ALA A 63 9.70 -20.49 -9.39
C ALA A 63 10.02 -21.88 -9.96
N TYR A 64 9.02 -22.63 -10.43
CA TYR A 64 9.23 -23.91 -11.10
C TYR A 64 9.95 -23.74 -12.45
N ALA A 65 9.58 -22.73 -13.25
CA ALA A 65 10.28 -22.42 -14.50
C ALA A 65 11.73 -22.00 -14.25
N ARG A 66 12.00 -21.17 -13.21
CA ARG A 66 13.36 -20.81 -12.79
C ARG A 66 14.11 -22.01 -12.20
N TYR A 67 13.45 -22.87 -11.45
CA TYR A 67 14.04 -24.09 -10.89
C TYR A 67 14.41 -25.09 -11.99
N LEU A 68 13.57 -25.25 -13.02
CA LEU A 68 13.89 -26.05 -14.20
C LEU A 68 15.00 -25.40 -15.07
N GLN A 69 15.04 -24.07 -15.14
CA GLN A 69 16.12 -23.36 -15.84
C GLN A 69 17.47 -23.45 -15.09
N LEU A 70 17.45 -23.47 -13.76
CA LEU A 70 18.63 -23.63 -12.90
C LEU A 70 18.96 -25.10 -12.63
N GLY A 71 18.01 -26.01 -12.89
CA GLY A 71 18.12 -27.46 -12.74
C GLY A 71 18.83 -28.10 -13.92
N PHE A 72 20.16 -28.18 -13.86
CA PHE A 72 20.97 -29.36 -14.20
C PHE A 72 20.93 -29.99 -15.62
N GLY A 73 20.13 -29.52 -16.59
CA GLY A 73 19.88 -30.30 -17.81
C GLY A 73 20.87 -30.16 -18.98
N LYS A 74 21.52 -29.01 -19.19
CA LYS A 74 22.25 -28.77 -20.46
C LYS A 74 23.57 -27.99 -20.41
N ALA A 75 23.82 -27.21 -19.35
CA ALA A 75 25.05 -26.43 -19.25
C ALA A 75 26.20 -27.16 -18.54
N PHE A 76 25.90 -28.22 -17.76
CA PHE A 76 26.91 -28.96 -17.00
C PHE A 76 27.44 -30.22 -17.70
N PHE A 77 26.64 -30.85 -18.57
CA PHE A 77 27.11 -31.97 -19.41
C PHE A 77 27.70 -31.44 -20.72
N GLY A 78 28.88 -30.81 -20.60
CA GLY A 78 29.77 -30.49 -21.71
C GLY A 78 30.38 -31.75 -22.33
N ILE A 79 29.55 -32.67 -22.83
CA ILE A 79 30.02 -33.77 -23.68
C ILE A 79 29.93 -33.30 -25.13
N ARG A 80 31.01 -32.64 -25.57
CA ARG A 80 31.43 -32.70 -26.97
C ARG A 80 31.74 -34.17 -27.26
N GLY A 81 30.83 -34.85 -27.96
CA GLY A 81 31.20 -35.91 -28.90
C GLY A 81 31.75 -35.29 -30.17
#